data_AF-A0AA38NQE6-F1
#
_entry.id   AF-A0AA38NQE6-F1
#
_cell.length_a   1.000
_cell.length_b   1.000
_cell.length_c   1.000
_cell.angle_alpha   90.00
_cell.angle_beta   90.00
_cell.angle_gamma   90.00
#
_symmetry.space_group_name_H-M   'P 1'
#
loop_
_entity.id
_entity.type
_entity.pdbx_description
1 polymer ?
#
loop_
_entity_poly.entity_id
_entity_poly.type
_entity_poly.pdbx_seq_one_letter_code
_entity_poly.pdbx_strand_id
1 'polypeptide(L)'
;MRIKLLHISTEKMLHSHDIRPPVFEVDFPNEVLAYGAPGFQGDANDDWILEVDEAASREAVKLPEWGFEQQEVTCNENAVRANSLWFVETAMYPDHEYKFLANAPKVNYRLPGFLAKFLKLQQVMWTTNAGLTDRHLFDSRPDAWPRLRRGIEGEYTRSGGLKILPGKCASEIVTALGCLKSGSVHFGLHSLILPKSLCIWNLRPSVPLGCVICTCSCGRIHLEKFIFWGSSEIIFYQKIAPILLKGREEEEEASVAQG
;
A
#
# COMPACT_ATOMS: atom_id res chain seq x y z
N MET A 1 -1.17 -1.94 40.15
CA MET A 1 -2.20 -2.82 40.74
C MET A 1 -1.98 -4.22 40.16
N ARG A 2 -2.00 -5.30 40.97
CA ARG A 2 -1.86 -6.68 40.45
C ARG A 2 -3.22 -7.24 40.06
N ILE A 3 -3.32 -7.86 38.89
CA ILE A 3 -4.53 -8.46 38.35
C ILE A 3 -4.20 -9.81 37.69
N LYS A 4 -5.19 -10.69 37.62
CA LYS A 4 -5.14 -11.90 36.79
C LYS A 4 -6.17 -11.78 35.68
N LEU A 5 -5.80 -12.20 34.47
CA LEU A 5 -6.67 -12.11 33.30
C LEU A 5 -7.21 -13.50 32.97
N LEU A 6 -8.48 -13.74 33.28
CA LEU A 6 -9.18 -14.98 32.97
C LEU A 6 -9.94 -14.85 31.64
N HIS A 7 -9.69 -15.77 30.73
CA HIS A 7 -10.47 -15.90 29.51
C HIS A 7 -11.77 -16.66 29.80
N ILE A 8 -12.90 -15.96 29.76
CA ILE A 8 -14.21 -16.46 30.25
C ILE A 8 -14.68 -17.73 29.52
N SER A 9 -14.51 -17.81 28.21
CA SER A 9 -15.08 -18.93 27.43
C SER A 9 -14.28 -20.23 27.55
N THR A 10 -12.97 -20.14 27.82
CA THR A 10 -12.10 -21.32 27.97
C THR A 10 -11.69 -21.58 29.41
N GLU A 11 -12.00 -20.67 30.33
CA GLU A 11 -11.62 -20.70 31.75
C GLU A 11 -10.10 -20.88 31.96
N LYS A 12 -9.31 -20.23 31.12
CA LYS A 12 -7.84 -20.25 31.19
C LYS A 12 -7.30 -18.88 31.57
N MET A 13 -6.21 -18.86 32.34
CA MET A 13 -5.51 -17.65 32.74
C MET A 13 -4.48 -17.26 31.68
N LEU A 14 -4.28 -15.95 31.50
CA LEU A 14 -3.14 -15.44 30.75
C LEU A 14 -1.85 -15.66 31.55
N HIS A 15 -0.93 -16.42 30.97
CA HIS A 15 0.27 -16.93 31.61
C HIS A 15 1.50 -16.55 30.78
N SER A 16 2.58 -16.18 31.46
CA SER A 16 3.89 -15.97 30.83
C SER A 16 4.90 -17.00 31.34
N HIS A 17 5.84 -17.42 30.49
CA HIS A 17 6.90 -18.34 30.88
C HIS A 17 8.19 -18.03 30.13
N ASP A 18 9.31 -18.59 30.58
CA ASP A 18 10.62 -18.39 29.96
C ASP A 18 10.82 -19.34 28.78
N ILE A 19 9.97 -19.19 27.76
CA ILE A 19 10.04 -19.92 26.50
C ILE A 19 10.00 -18.89 25.36
N ARG A 20 10.79 -19.14 24.32
CA ARG A 20 10.87 -18.28 23.15
C ARG A 20 9.54 -18.28 22.36
N PRO A 21 9.08 -17.12 21.86
CA PRO A 21 7.91 -17.02 21.00
C PRO A 21 8.13 -17.69 19.63
N PRO A 22 7.05 -18.09 18.94
CA PRO A 22 7.13 -18.89 17.72
C PRO A 22 7.58 -18.12 16.46
N VAL A 23 7.37 -16.80 16.39
CA VAL A 23 7.71 -16.01 15.19
C VAL A 23 8.84 -15.01 15.47
N PHE A 24 8.81 -14.33 16.61
CA PHE A 24 9.84 -13.37 16.95
C PHE A 24 11.23 -14.05 17.12
N GLU A 25 12.18 -13.73 16.25
CA GLU A 25 13.52 -14.35 16.24
C GLU A 25 14.51 -13.76 17.27
N VAL A 26 14.07 -12.78 18.07
CA VAL A 26 14.93 -12.10 19.06
C VAL A 26 14.86 -12.84 20.39
N ASP A 27 15.98 -12.87 21.14
CA ASP A 27 16.10 -13.63 22.40
C ASP A 27 15.46 -12.97 23.63
N PHE A 28 15.00 -11.72 23.53
CA PHE A 28 14.44 -10.94 24.65
C PHE A 28 12.95 -11.14 24.94
N PRO A 29 12.05 -11.26 23.94
CA PRO A 29 10.65 -11.53 24.21
C PRO A 29 10.41 -12.99 24.61
N ASN A 30 9.55 -13.17 25.59
CA ASN A 30 9.04 -14.45 26.05
C ASN A 30 7.62 -14.69 25.50
N GLU A 31 7.29 -15.96 25.29
CA GLU A 31 5.98 -16.41 24.88
C GLU A 31 4.93 -16.15 25.98
N VAL A 32 3.74 -15.78 25.55
CA VAL A 32 2.55 -15.65 26.41
C VAL A 32 1.50 -16.61 25.89
N LEU A 33 0.87 -17.36 26.81
CA LEU A 33 -0.14 -18.35 26.46
C LEU A 33 -1.31 -18.35 27.45
N ALA A 34 -2.33 -19.14 27.14
CA ALA A 34 -3.45 -19.38 28.05
C ALA A 34 -3.25 -20.72 28.78
N TYR A 35 -3.05 -20.68 30.09
CA TYR A 35 -2.76 -21.85 30.93
C TYR A 35 -3.84 -22.10 31.99
N GLY A 36 -3.85 -23.31 32.53
CA GLY A 36 -4.75 -23.73 33.60
C GLY A 36 -5.96 -24.52 33.15
N ALA A 37 -6.79 -24.85 34.14
CA ALA A 37 -8.01 -25.64 34.00
C ALA A 37 -9.17 -24.94 34.75
N PRO A 38 -10.43 -25.30 34.47
CA PRO A 38 -11.59 -24.85 35.24
C PRO A 38 -11.36 -24.93 36.76
N GLY A 39 -11.48 -23.80 37.46
CA GLY A 39 -11.28 -23.71 38.91
C GLY A 39 -9.82 -23.59 39.37
N PHE A 40 -8.85 -23.51 38.45
CA PHE A 40 -7.46 -23.21 38.77
C PHE A 40 -7.30 -21.73 39.17
N GLN A 41 -6.74 -21.47 40.35
CA GLN A 41 -6.58 -20.10 40.88
C GLN A 41 -5.39 -19.33 40.28
N GLY A 42 -4.62 -19.99 39.41
CA GLY A 42 -3.40 -19.45 38.84
C GLY A 42 -2.19 -19.54 39.78
N ASP A 43 -1.00 -19.42 39.22
CA ASP A 43 0.26 -19.30 39.96
C ASP A 43 0.81 -17.86 39.88
N ALA A 44 2.10 -17.68 40.20
CA ALA A 44 2.76 -16.38 40.21
C ALA A 44 3.04 -15.81 38.80
N ASN A 45 3.05 -16.67 37.78
CA ASN A 45 3.29 -16.26 36.40
C ASN A 45 2.02 -15.75 35.69
N ASP A 46 0.88 -15.85 36.37
CA ASP A 46 -0.41 -15.30 35.96
C ASP A 46 -0.68 -13.90 36.54
N ASP A 47 0.23 -13.36 37.37
CA ASP A 47 0.10 -12.05 38.00
C ASP A 47 0.59 -10.93 37.06
N TRP A 48 -0.33 -10.06 36.62
CA TRP A 48 -0.04 -8.92 35.76
C TRP A 48 -0.12 -7.61 36.54
N ILE A 49 0.85 -6.71 36.33
CA ILE A 49 0.82 -5.37 36.93
C ILE A 49 0.22 -4.39 35.92
N LEU A 50 -0.90 -3.78 36.29
CA LEU A 50 -1.51 -2.70 35.52
C LEU A 50 -0.78 -1.39 35.81
N GLU A 51 -0.21 -0.82 34.75
CA GLU A 51 0.42 0.51 34.70
C GLU A 51 -0.33 1.37 33.68
N VAL A 52 -0.68 2.60 34.06
CA VAL A 52 -1.49 3.51 33.23
C VAL A 52 -0.57 4.49 32.52
N ASP A 53 -0.79 4.64 31.21
CA ASP A 53 -0.03 5.53 30.34
C ASP A 53 -1.00 6.31 29.42
N GLU A 54 -0.54 7.45 28.88
CA GLU A 54 -1.30 8.34 28.00
C GLU A 54 -0.92 8.20 26.52
N ALA A 55 0.13 7.43 26.20
CA ALA A 55 0.62 7.28 24.84
C ALA A 55 -0.26 6.37 23.96
N ALA A 56 -0.12 6.50 22.63
CA ALA A 56 -0.79 5.65 21.65
C ALA A 56 0.07 4.44 21.26
N SER A 57 -0.57 3.29 21.04
CA SER A 57 0.10 2.06 20.63
C SER A 57 0.47 2.04 19.13
N ARG A 58 1.41 1.17 18.75
CA ARG A 58 1.84 0.90 17.37
C ARG A 58 1.61 -0.58 16.99
N GLU A 59 1.46 -0.82 15.69
CA GLU A 59 1.18 -2.14 15.08
C GLU A 59 2.23 -3.22 15.40
N ALA A 60 1.79 -4.48 15.45
CA ALA A 60 2.67 -5.63 15.61
C ALA A 60 2.57 -6.66 14.49
N VAL A 61 3.39 -7.70 14.64
CA VAL A 61 3.69 -8.77 13.68
C VAL A 61 2.55 -9.78 13.65
N LYS A 62 2.25 -10.31 12.46
CA LYS A 62 1.25 -11.37 12.27
C LYS A 62 1.88 -12.75 12.39
N LEU A 63 1.12 -13.67 12.97
CA LEU A 63 1.38 -15.10 12.99
C LEU A 63 1.18 -15.72 11.59
N PRO A 64 1.85 -16.84 11.29
CA PRO A 64 1.62 -17.62 10.07
C PRO A 64 0.21 -18.23 10.02
N GLU A 65 -0.07 -19.01 8.96
CA GLU A 65 -1.36 -19.64 8.71
C GLU A 65 -1.92 -20.45 9.89
N TRP A 66 -1.06 -21.16 10.64
CA TRP A 66 -1.48 -21.91 11.84
C TRP A 66 -2.03 -21.03 12.96
N GLY A 67 -1.66 -19.75 12.99
CA GLY A 67 -2.15 -18.74 13.92
C GLY A 67 -3.29 -17.90 13.33
N PHE A 68 -3.89 -18.35 12.21
CA PHE A 68 -4.99 -17.68 11.53
C PHE A 68 -4.67 -16.21 11.15
N GLU A 69 -3.40 -15.91 10.87
CA GLU A 69 -2.91 -14.55 10.58
C GLU A 69 -3.19 -13.50 11.67
N GLN A 70 -3.40 -13.96 12.90
CA GLN A 70 -3.61 -13.09 14.07
C GLN A 70 -2.29 -12.42 14.48
N GLN A 71 -2.38 -11.39 15.32
CA GLN A 71 -1.21 -10.69 15.83
C GLN A 71 -0.53 -11.51 16.93
N GLU A 72 0.80 -11.59 16.90
CA GLU A 72 1.59 -12.26 17.95
C GLU A 72 1.59 -11.42 19.24
N VAL A 73 1.42 -12.07 20.39
CA VAL A 73 1.45 -11.46 21.72
C VAL A 73 2.63 -12.04 22.49
N THR A 74 3.47 -11.18 23.06
CA THR A 74 4.69 -11.57 23.79
C THR A 74 4.84 -10.77 25.08
N CYS A 75 5.63 -11.29 26.01
CA CYS A 75 6.05 -10.61 27.23
C CYS A 75 7.53 -10.24 27.08
N ASN A 76 7.83 -8.95 26.90
CA ASN A 76 9.20 -8.49 26.63
C ASN A 76 9.71 -7.67 27.81
N GLU A 77 10.90 -8.01 28.32
CA GLU A 77 11.56 -7.27 29.40
C GLU A 77 11.95 -5.84 28.98
N ASN A 78 12.38 -5.68 27.73
CA ASN A 78 12.82 -4.41 27.15
C ASN A 78 11.88 -3.98 26.01
N ALA A 79 10.58 -3.91 26.31
CA ALA A 79 9.57 -3.53 25.33
C ALA A 79 9.73 -2.07 24.89
N VAL A 80 9.61 -1.82 23.58
CA VAL A 80 9.42 -0.46 23.07
C VAL A 80 8.06 0.04 23.55
N ARG A 81 8.04 1.18 24.24
CA ARG A 81 6.82 1.75 24.85
C ARG A 81 5.61 1.77 23.91
N ALA A 82 5.80 2.09 22.64
CA ALA A 82 4.70 2.12 21.67
C ALA A 82 4.05 0.74 21.43
N ASN A 83 4.78 -0.37 21.59
CA ASN A 83 4.29 -1.72 21.32
C ASN A 83 3.70 -2.39 22.59
N SER A 84 3.89 -1.80 23.77
CA SER A 84 3.43 -2.35 25.05
C SER A 84 2.13 -1.70 25.56
N LEU A 85 1.53 -0.80 24.79
CA LEU A 85 0.34 -0.05 25.19
C LEU A 85 -0.93 -0.78 24.78
N TRP A 86 -1.82 -0.96 25.76
CA TRP A 86 -3.12 -1.62 25.60
C TRP A 86 -4.22 -0.71 26.13
N PHE A 87 -5.42 -0.80 25.56
CA PHE A 87 -6.59 -0.08 26.05
C PHE A 87 -7.80 -1.02 26.15
N VAL A 88 -8.63 -0.79 27.16
CA VAL A 88 -9.87 -1.55 27.34
C VAL A 88 -10.97 -0.89 26.50
N GLU A 89 -11.39 -1.56 25.44
CA GLU A 89 -12.45 -1.07 24.57
C GLU A 89 -13.84 -1.31 25.16
N THR A 90 -14.11 -2.52 25.64
CA THR A 90 -15.40 -2.91 26.19
C THR A 90 -15.20 -3.54 27.56
N ALA A 91 -15.89 -3.01 28.56
CA ALA A 91 -15.96 -3.59 29.89
C ALA A 91 -17.40 -3.97 30.21
N MET A 92 -17.63 -5.25 30.48
CA MET A 92 -18.92 -5.79 30.91
C MET A 92 -18.75 -6.65 32.16
N TYR A 93 -19.71 -6.56 33.07
CA TYR A 93 -19.74 -7.37 34.29
C TYR A 93 -20.81 -8.46 34.12
N PRO A 94 -20.44 -9.75 34.10
CA PRO A 94 -21.38 -10.85 33.96
C PRO A 94 -22.32 -10.98 35.17
N ASP A 95 -21.79 -10.72 36.37
CA ASP A 95 -22.50 -10.92 37.62
C ASP A 95 -23.22 -9.65 38.10
N HIS A 96 -24.50 -9.82 38.46
CA HIS A 96 -25.40 -8.75 38.89
C HIS A 96 -25.02 -8.07 40.21
N GLU A 97 -24.01 -8.57 40.93
CA GLU A 97 -23.56 -8.07 42.23
C GLU A 97 -22.73 -6.78 42.10
N TYR A 98 -21.93 -6.66 41.04
CA TYR A 98 -21.17 -5.46 40.68
C TYR A 98 -21.79 -4.79 39.46
N LYS A 99 -23.10 -4.54 39.54
CA LYS A 99 -23.81 -3.80 38.50
C LYS A 99 -23.27 -2.37 38.50
N PHE A 100 -22.64 -1.95 37.40
CA PHE A 100 -22.64 -0.53 37.07
C PHE A 100 -24.08 -0.05 37.23
N LEU A 101 -24.27 1.06 37.98
CA LEU A 101 -25.56 1.72 38.04
C LEU A 101 -26.07 1.84 36.59
N ALA A 102 -27.36 1.59 36.33
CA ALA A 102 -27.91 1.67 34.98
C ALA A 102 -27.57 3.00 34.26
N ASN A 103 -27.24 4.03 35.04
CA ASN A 103 -26.83 5.37 34.60
C ASN A 103 -25.31 5.60 34.63
N ALA A 104 -24.48 4.56 34.62
CA ALA A 104 -23.03 4.74 34.63
C ALA A 104 -22.56 5.52 33.39
N PRO A 105 -21.63 6.47 33.55
CA PRO A 105 -21.12 7.26 32.43
C PRO A 105 -20.41 6.32 31.45
N LYS A 106 -20.91 6.27 30.22
CA LYS A 106 -20.27 5.54 29.11
C LYS A 106 -19.41 6.49 28.32
N VAL A 107 -18.24 6.04 27.93
CA VAL A 107 -17.33 6.78 27.05
C VAL A 107 -17.39 6.16 25.67
N ASN A 108 -17.47 7.00 24.64
CA ASN A 108 -17.38 6.59 23.25
C ASN A 108 -16.09 7.15 22.65
N TYR A 109 -15.62 6.51 21.57
CA TYR A 109 -14.52 7.04 20.78
C TYR A 109 -14.82 8.46 20.31
N ARG A 110 -13.77 9.29 20.27
CA ARG A 110 -13.86 10.62 19.68
C ARG A 110 -14.09 10.48 18.19
N LEU A 111 -15.18 11.05 17.69
CA LEU A 111 -15.46 11.07 16.26
C LEU A 111 -14.45 12.01 15.57
N PRO A 112 -13.61 11.51 14.66
CA PRO A 112 -12.72 12.39 13.92
C PRO A 112 -13.52 13.28 12.97
N GLY A 113 -13.10 14.53 12.84
CA GLY A 113 -13.66 15.46 11.85
C GLY A 113 -13.39 15.00 10.41
N PHE A 114 -14.05 15.64 9.44
CA PHE A 114 -13.90 15.28 8.03
C PHE A 114 -12.44 15.28 7.56
N LEU A 115 -11.67 16.33 7.87
CA LEU A 115 -10.27 16.44 7.44
C LEU A 115 -9.37 15.38 8.10
N ALA A 116 -9.61 15.05 9.37
CA ALA A 116 -8.87 14.00 10.06
C ALA A 116 -9.15 12.63 9.42
N LYS A 117 -10.42 12.34 9.07
CA LYS A 117 -10.80 11.13 8.32
C LYS A 117 -10.15 11.10 6.95
N PHE A 118 -10.19 12.21 6.20
CA PHE A 118 -9.61 12.31 4.87
C PHE A 118 -8.10 12.05 4.89
N LEU A 119 -7.35 12.75 5.75
CA LEU A 119 -5.90 12.58 5.84
C LEU A 119 -5.51 11.17 6.30
N LYS A 120 -6.24 10.60 7.28
CA LYS A 120 -5.99 9.23 7.72
C LYS A 120 -6.27 8.22 6.60
N LEU A 121 -7.33 8.44 5.82
CA LEU A 121 -7.65 7.59 4.67
C LEU A 121 -6.57 7.67 3.59
N GLN A 122 -6.08 8.87 3.26
CA GLN A 122 -4.97 9.01 2.31
C GLN A 122 -3.71 8.30 2.82
N GLN A 123 -3.37 8.45 4.10
CA GLN A 123 -2.26 7.73 4.74
C GLN A 123 -2.40 6.21 4.57
N VAL A 124 -3.57 5.65 4.90
CA VAL A 124 -3.83 4.21 4.79
C VAL A 124 -3.80 3.74 3.33
N MET A 125 -4.30 4.54 2.39
CA MET A 125 -4.20 4.22 0.96
C MET A 125 -2.73 4.15 0.52
N TRP A 126 -1.89 5.08 0.95
CA TRP A 126 -0.45 5.04 0.64
C TRP A 126 0.26 3.85 1.26
N THR A 127 0.02 3.54 2.54
CA THR A 127 0.64 2.38 3.18
C THR A 127 0.16 1.06 2.57
N THR A 128 -1.12 0.99 2.19
CA THR A 128 -1.68 -0.19 1.50
C THR A 128 -1.09 -0.36 0.11
N ASN A 129 -1.00 0.72 -0.68
CA ASN A 129 -0.38 0.68 -2.01
C ASN A 129 1.10 0.28 -1.94
N ALA A 130 1.85 0.84 -0.99
CA ALA A 130 3.24 0.45 -0.76
C ALA A 130 3.39 -1.03 -0.35
N GLY A 131 2.39 -1.60 0.32
CA GLY A 131 2.36 -3.01 0.72
C GLY A 131 1.95 -3.99 -0.38
N LEU A 132 1.36 -3.53 -1.49
CA LEU A 132 0.95 -4.36 -2.64
C LEU A 132 2.16 -4.80 -3.48
N THR A 133 3.00 -5.64 -2.89
CA THR A 133 4.25 -6.16 -3.49
C THR A 133 4.15 -7.61 -3.94
N ASP A 134 3.01 -8.26 -3.70
CA ASP A 134 2.76 -9.64 -4.10
C ASP A 134 2.90 -9.83 -5.60
N ARG A 135 3.38 -11.01 -6.01
CA ARG A 135 3.54 -11.35 -7.43
C ARG A 135 2.31 -12.08 -7.93
N HIS A 136 1.83 -11.67 -9.11
CA HIS A 136 0.75 -12.35 -9.81
C HIS A 136 1.27 -12.95 -11.12
N LEU A 137 0.68 -14.06 -11.58
CA LEU A 137 1.08 -14.72 -12.84
C LEU A 137 1.02 -13.79 -14.06
N PHE A 138 0.15 -12.79 -13.99
CA PHE A 138 -0.05 -11.77 -15.04
C PHE A 138 0.53 -10.40 -14.67
N ASP A 139 1.40 -10.32 -13.67
CA ASP A 139 2.13 -9.09 -13.40
C ASP A 139 3.03 -8.73 -14.60
N SER A 140 3.23 -7.43 -14.83
CA SER A 140 3.98 -6.95 -15.99
C SER A 140 4.84 -5.76 -15.61
N ARG A 141 6.13 -5.82 -15.95
CA ARG A 141 7.07 -4.75 -15.65
C ARG A 141 7.11 -3.70 -16.77
N PRO A 142 7.43 -2.43 -16.44
CA PRO A 142 7.35 -1.33 -17.41
C PRO A 142 8.28 -1.45 -18.61
N ASP A 143 9.41 -2.14 -18.44
CA ASP A 143 10.40 -2.44 -19.49
C ASP A 143 9.88 -3.43 -20.56
N ALA A 144 8.84 -4.20 -20.23
CA ALA A 144 8.20 -5.14 -21.13
C ALA A 144 7.06 -4.51 -21.95
N TRP A 145 6.44 -3.42 -21.47
CA TRP A 145 5.29 -2.77 -22.13
C TRP A 145 5.60 -2.24 -23.53
N PRO A 146 6.76 -1.62 -23.82
CA PRO A 146 7.15 -1.21 -25.17
C PRO A 146 7.11 -2.32 -26.21
N ARG A 147 7.36 -3.56 -25.78
CA ARG A 147 7.56 -4.71 -26.68
C ARG A 147 6.38 -5.69 -26.66
N LEU A 148 5.35 -5.42 -25.86
CA LEU A 148 4.15 -6.25 -25.69
C LEU A 148 4.43 -7.76 -25.66
N ARG A 149 5.50 -8.18 -24.96
CA ARG A 149 5.93 -9.59 -24.95
C ARG A 149 4.97 -10.52 -24.20
N ARG A 150 4.09 -9.96 -23.36
CA ARG A 150 3.05 -10.64 -22.60
C ARG A 150 1.78 -9.80 -22.58
N GLY A 151 0.64 -10.42 -22.84
CA GLY A 151 -0.69 -9.84 -22.63
C GLY A 151 -1.23 -10.11 -21.22
N ILE A 152 -2.33 -9.46 -20.88
CA ILE A 152 -3.12 -9.77 -19.68
C ILE A 152 -4.31 -10.63 -20.11
N GLU A 153 -4.56 -11.70 -19.37
CA GLU A 153 -5.74 -12.53 -19.54
C GLU A 153 -7.00 -11.76 -19.10
N GLY A 154 -7.96 -11.60 -20.01
CA GLY A 154 -9.25 -10.98 -19.75
C GLY A 154 -10.35 -12.02 -19.51
N GLU A 155 -11.52 -11.52 -19.10
CA GLU A 155 -12.75 -12.25 -18.76
C GLU A 155 -12.95 -13.59 -19.50
N TYR A 156 -13.16 -14.67 -18.73
CA TYR A 156 -13.59 -15.96 -19.26
C TYR A 156 -14.98 -15.83 -19.88
N THR A 157 -15.11 -16.11 -21.17
CA THR A 157 -16.45 -16.24 -21.77
C THR A 157 -17.16 -17.47 -21.21
N ARG A 158 -18.48 -17.41 -21.03
CA ARG A 158 -19.33 -18.53 -20.54
C ARG A 158 -19.13 -19.85 -21.31
N SER A 159 -18.55 -19.80 -22.50
CA SER A 159 -18.23 -20.94 -23.37
C SER A 159 -16.80 -21.47 -23.23
N GLY A 160 -16.04 -21.08 -22.19
CA GLY A 160 -14.68 -21.57 -21.95
C GLY A 160 -13.63 -21.03 -22.93
N GLY A 161 -13.97 -20.00 -23.70
CA GLY A 161 -13.04 -19.32 -24.61
C GLY A 161 -12.27 -18.22 -23.88
N LEU A 162 -10.93 -18.31 -23.93
CA LEU A 162 -10.03 -17.29 -23.40
C LEU A 162 -10.10 -16.02 -24.27
N LYS A 163 -10.65 -14.94 -23.71
CA LYS A 163 -10.64 -13.64 -24.40
C LYS A 163 -9.40 -12.86 -23.99
N ILE A 164 -8.28 -13.16 -24.64
CA ILE A 164 -7.08 -12.32 -24.54
C ILE A 164 -7.46 -10.96 -25.10
N LEU A 165 -7.35 -9.88 -24.31
CA LEU A 165 -7.50 -8.53 -24.82
C LEU A 165 -6.40 -8.34 -25.87
N PRO A 166 -6.74 -8.24 -27.18
CA PRO A 166 -5.72 -7.98 -28.17
C PRO A 166 -5.23 -6.56 -27.89
N GLY A 167 -3.99 -6.44 -27.40
CA GLY A 167 -3.29 -5.18 -27.53
C GLY A 167 -3.35 -4.83 -29.01
N LYS A 168 -4.03 -3.73 -29.36
CA LYS A 168 -3.92 -3.19 -30.71
C LYS A 168 -2.43 -3.09 -31.01
N CYS A 169 -2.07 -3.81 -32.07
CA CYS A 169 -0.77 -4.07 -32.65
C CYS A 169 0.48 -3.52 -31.92
N ALA A 170 1.40 -4.42 -31.58
CA ALA A 170 2.78 -4.06 -31.21
C ALA A 170 3.46 -3.11 -32.22
N SER A 171 3.06 -3.10 -33.49
CA SER A 171 3.54 -2.14 -34.48
C SER A 171 3.12 -0.69 -34.19
N GLU A 172 1.95 -0.45 -33.59
CA GLU A 172 1.46 0.91 -33.27
C GLU A 172 2.27 1.53 -32.11
N ILE A 173 2.60 0.75 -31.07
CA ILE A 173 3.44 1.21 -29.95
C ILE A 173 4.90 1.42 -30.37
N VAL A 174 5.45 0.54 -31.21
CA VAL A 174 6.81 0.70 -31.75
C VAL A 174 6.90 1.97 -32.61
N THR A 175 5.85 2.31 -33.34
CA THR A 175 5.77 3.54 -34.15
C THR A 175 5.74 4.78 -33.25
N ALA A 176 4.87 4.82 -32.24
CA ALA A 176 4.82 5.92 -31.27
C ALA A 176 6.14 6.08 -30.48
N LEU A 177 6.78 4.99 -30.07
CA LEU A 177 8.10 5.02 -29.41
C LEU A 177 9.23 5.45 -30.35
N GLY A 178 9.12 5.12 -31.63
CA GLY A 178 10.00 5.61 -32.69
C GLY A 178 9.92 7.13 -32.82
N CYS A 179 8.70 7.68 -32.86
CA CYS A 179 8.44 9.12 -32.90
C CYS A 179 8.96 9.87 -31.67
N LEU A 180 8.79 9.31 -30.46
CA LEU A 180 9.33 9.88 -29.21
C LEU A 180 10.87 9.93 -29.18
N LYS A 181 11.53 8.88 -29.70
CA LYS A 181 13.00 8.86 -29.82
C LYS A 181 13.49 9.86 -30.87
N SER A 182 12.84 9.95 -32.03
CA SER A 182 13.23 10.92 -33.06
C SER A 182 13.03 12.36 -32.60
N GLY A 183 11.93 12.67 -31.91
CA GLY A 183 11.67 14.00 -31.35
C GLY A 183 12.68 14.41 -30.28
N SER A 184 13.02 13.50 -29.36
CA SER A 184 14.00 13.76 -28.29
C SER A 184 15.43 13.93 -28.81
N VAL A 185 15.83 13.13 -29.81
CA VAL A 185 17.15 13.24 -30.45
C VAL A 185 17.26 14.53 -31.26
N HIS A 186 16.19 14.93 -31.97
CA HIS A 186 16.16 16.18 -32.71
C HIS A 186 16.30 17.40 -31.79
N PHE A 187 15.62 17.39 -30.63
CA PHE A 187 15.73 18.46 -29.63
C PHE A 187 17.08 18.48 -28.93
N GLY A 188 17.64 17.30 -28.59
CA GLY A 188 18.98 17.16 -28.00
C GLY A 188 20.08 17.64 -28.93
N LEU A 189 20.01 17.32 -30.23
CA LEU A 189 20.94 17.86 -31.23
C LEU A 189 20.79 19.39 -31.35
N HIS A 190 19.56 19.91 -31.39
CA HIS A 190 19.32 21.35 -31.47
C HIS A 190 19.87 22.11 -30.24
N SER A 191 19.82 21.47 -29.06
CA SER A 191 20.37 22.00 -27.80
C SER A 191 21.90 21.94 -27.73
N LEU A 192 22.53 21.01 -28.45
CA LEU A 192 23.98 20.85 -28.53
C LEU A 192 24.63 21.73 -29.61
N ILE A 193 23.88 22.07 -30.66
CA ILE A 193 24.36 22.88 -31.80
C ILE A 193 24.22 24.39 -31.53
N LEU A 194 23.34 24.81 -30.62
CA LEU A 194 23.16 26.23 -30.28
C LEU A 194 24.02 26.65 -29.07
N PRO A 195 24.83 27.73 -29.17
CA PRO A 195 25.61 28.22 -28.04
C PRO A 195 24.70 28.76 -26.94
N LYS A 196 25.06 28.46 -25.68
CA LYS A 196 24.34 28.80 -24.42
C LYS A 196 24.02 30.30 -24.22
N SER A 197 24.47 31.18 -25.10
CA SER A 197 24.29 32.64 -25.03
C SER A 197 23.23 33.20 -25.98
N LEU A 198 22.63 32.40 -26.88
CA LEU A 198 21.48 32.83 -27.68
C LEU A 198 20.21 32.12 -27.21
N CYS A 199 19.57 32.69 -26.19
CA CYS A 199 18.18 32.41 -25.88
C CYS A 199 17.28 33.05 -26.96
N ILE A 200 17.22 32.45 -28.15
CA ILE A 200 16.15 32.75 -29.12
C ILE A 200 14.98 31.83 -28.77
N TRP A 201 14.32 32.12 -27.64
CA TRP A 201 12.87 31.94 -27.52
C TRP A 201 12.14 33.24 -27.93
N ASN A 202 12.81 34.10 -28.72
CA ASN A 202 12.09 35.05 -29.54
C ASN A 202 11.35 34.24 -30.60
N LEU A 203 10.00 34.28 -30.52
CA LEU A 203 9.05 33.77 -31.49
C LEU A 203 9.60 33.89 -32.92
N ARG A 204 10.22 32.82 -33.44
CA ARG A 204 10.31 32.66 -34.89
C ARG A 204 8.90 32.28 -35.33
N PRO A 205 8.25 33.02 -36.25
CA PRO A 205 6.92 32.69 -36.75
C PRO A 205 6.86 31.36 -37.53
N SER A 206 8.00 30.68 -37.70
CA SER A 206 8.14 29.46 -38.45
C SER A 206 8.18 28.18 -37.61
N VAL A 207 8.09 28.26 -36.27
CA VAL A 207 7.85 27.07 -35.44
C VAL A 207 6.34 27.04 -35.15
N PRO A 208 5.57 26.18 -35.83
CA PRO A 208 4.13 26.13 -35.62
C PRO A 208 3.85 25.77 -34.16
N LEU A 209 2.84 26.42 -33.55
CA LEU A 209 2.42 26.18 -32.17
C LEU A 209 2.25 24.68 -31.85
N GLY A 210 1.86 23.89 -32.86
CA GLY A 210 1.74 22.44 -32.80
C GLY A 210 3.03 21.72 -32.40
N CYS A 211 4.22 22.20 -32.79
CA CYS A 211 5.49 21.59 -32.39
C CYS A 211 5.77 21.78 -30.89
N VAL A 212 5.44 22.94 -30.33
CA VAL A 212 5.67 23.23 -28.89
C VAL A 212 4.71 22.42 -28.02
N ILE A 213 3.42 22.35 -28.41
CA ILE A 213 2.40 21.55 -27.72
C ILE A 213 2.79 20.06 -27.74
N CYS A 214 3.20 19.54 -28.91
CA CYS A 214 3.64 18.15 -29.07
C CYS A 214 4.84 17.82 -28.16
N THR A 215 5.82 18.73 -28.01
CA THR A 215 6.97 18.50 -27.11
C THR A 215 6.60 18.51 -25.62
N CYS A 216 5.71 19.41 -25.18
CA CYS A 216 5.23 19.43 -23.79
C CYS A 216 4.39 18.19 -23.45
N SER A 217 3.53 17.77 -24.38
CA SER A 217 2.73 16.55 -24.28
C SER A 217 3.61 15.29 -24.24
N CYS A 218 4.63 15.19 -25.11
CA CYS A 218 5.61 14.11 -25.05
C CYS A 218 6.39 14.09 -23.73
N GLY A 219 6.76 15.26 -23.19
CA GLY A 219 7.42 15.38 -21.88
C GLY A 219 6.53 14.89 -20.72
N ARG A 220 5.23 15.20 -20.76
CA ARG A 220 4.24 14.71 -19.79
C ARG A 220 4.07 13.19 -19.87
N ILE A 221 3.98 12.63 -21.07
CA ILE A 221 3.92 11.17 -21.29
C ILE A 221 5.18 10.47 -20.75
N HIS A 222 6.35 11.08 -20.92
CA HIS A 222 7.60 10.55 -20.36
C HIS A 222 7.60 10.54 -18.82
N LEU A 223 7.13 11.62 -18.19
CA LEU A 223 6.99 11.69 -16.73
C LEU A 223 6.00 10.65 -16.20
N GLU A 224 4.82 10.52 -16.83
CA GLU A 224 3.80 9.54 -16.43
C GLU A 224 4.31 8.09 -16.57
N LYS A 225 5.14 7.78 -17.58
CA LYS A 225 5.81 6.48 -17.73
C LYS A 225 6.93 6.26 -16.71
N PHE A 226 7.69 7.30 -16.39
CA PHE A 226 8.84 7.22 -15.48
C PHE A 226 8.42 6.89 -14.04
N ILE A 227 7.24 7.36 -13.61
CA ILE A 227 6.69 7.07 -12.28
C ILE A 227 6.54 5.55 -12.05
N PHE A 228 6.22 4.78 -13.10
CA PHE A 228 6.11 3.32 -12.99
C PHE A 228 7.47 2.61 -12.95
N TRP A 229 8.53 3.21 -13.50
CA TRP A 229 9.88 2.64 -13.49
C TRP A 229 10.51 2.63 -12.09
N GLY A 230 10.13 3.58 -11.24
CA GLY A 230 10.59 3.68 -9.85
C GLY A 230 9.72 2.93 -8.83
N SER A 231 8.62 2.30 -9.25
CA SER A 231 7.68 1.64 -8.33
C SER A 231 8.04 0.16 -8.09
N SER A 232 8.08 -0.23 -6.81
CA SER A 232 8.22 -1.63 -6.38
C SER A 232 6.89 -2.38 -6.28
N GLU A 233 5.76 -1.69 -6.50
CA GLU A 233 4.40 -2.25 -6.39
C GLU A 233 4.07 -3.21 -7.55
N ILE A 234 3.06 -4.06 -7.35
CA ILE A 234 2.47 -4.85 -8.44
C ILE A 234 1.78 -3.92 -9.46
N ILE A 235 2.13 -4.11 -10.73
CA ILE A 235 1.65 -3.28 -11.83
C ILE A 235 1.27 -4.14 -13.04
N PHE A 236 0.22 -3.69 -13.70
CA PHE A 236 -0.38 -4.34 -14.86
C PHE A 236 -0.37 -3.39 -16.05
N TYR A 237 -0.27 -3.95 -17.25
CA TYR A 237 -0.36 -3.23 -18.52
C TYR A 237 -1.58 -2.30 -18.64
N GLN A 238 -2.71 -2.62 -17.98
CA GLN A 238 -3.87 -1.72 -17.96
C GLN A 238 -3.56 -0.32 -17.38
N LYS A 239 -2.55 -0.18 -16.51
CA LYS A 239 -2.14 1.13 -15.96
C LYS A 239 -1.53 2.06 -17.03
N ILE A 240 -0.94 1.52 -18.11
CA ILE A 240 -0.35 2.34 -19.18
C ILE A 240 -1.30 2.57 -20.37
N ALA A 241 -2.39 1.82 -20.47
CA ALA A 241 -3.34 1.94 -21.58
C ALA A 241 -3.92 3.37 -21.77
N PRO A 242 -4.32 4.10 -20.72
CA PRO A 242 -4.79 5.48 -20.87
C PRO A 242 -3.71 6.44 -21.42
N ILE A 243 -2.45 6.24 -21.01
CA ILE A 243 -1.32 7.07 -21.45
C ILE A 243 -1.03 6.85 -22.94
N LEU A 244 -1.12 5.59 -23.40
CA LEU A 244 -0.94 5.25 -24.81
C LEU A 244 -2.08 5.77 -25.68
N LEU A 245 -3.32 5.72 -25.19
CA LEU A 245 -4.48 6.28 -25.90
C LEU A 245 -4.39 7.80 -26.01
N LYS A 246 -3.98 8.48 -24.95
CA LYS A 246 -3.81 9.94 -24.94
C LYS A 246 -2.72 10.41 -25.90
N GLY A 247 -1.59 9.69 -25.94
CA GLY A 247 -0.55 9.97 -26.94
C GLY A 247 -1.04 9.83 -28.38
N ARG A 248 -2.00 8.94 -28.65
CA ARG A 248 -2.61 8.78 -29.98
C ARG A 248 -3.45 10.00 -30.37
N GLU A 249 -4.30 10.49 -29.46
CA GLU A 249 -5.16 11.65 -29.71
C GLU A 249 -4.32 12.90 -30.01
N GLU A 250 -3.22 13.09 -29.26
CA GLU A 250 -2.31 14.22 -29.45
C GLU A 250 -1.49 14.13 -30.76
N GLU A 251 -1.13 12.92 -31.22
CA GLU A 251 -0.50 12.70 -32.53
C GLU A 251 -1.48 12.94 -33.69
N GLU A 252 -2.73 12.49 -33.54
CA GLU A 252 -3.79 12.67 -34.53
C GLU A 252 -4.14 14.15 -34.70
N GLU A 253 -4.28 14.90 -33.60
CA GLU A 253 -4.46 16.36 -33.61
C GLU A 253 -3.26 17.11 -34.22
N ALA A 254 -2.03 16.69 -33.92
CA ALA A 254 -0.83 17.32 -34.49
C ALA A 254 -0.68 17.05 -36.00
N SER A 255 -1.12 15.89 -36.49
CA SER A 255 -1.12 15.54 -37.92
C SER A 255 -2.16 16.32 -38.72
N VAL A 256 -3.34 16.56 -38.12
CA VAL A 256 -4.42 17.36 -38.73
C VAL A 256 -4.06 18.84 -38.76
N ALA A 257 -3.29 19.35 -37.80
CA ALA A 257 -2.81 20.74 -37.79
C ALA A 257 -1.71 21.05 -38.83
N GLN A 258 -1.18 20.05 -39.54
CA GLN A 258 -0.15 20.19 -40.58
C GLN A 258 -0.67 20.06 -42.02
N GLY A 259 -1.98 19.79 -42.20
CA GLY A 259 -2.67 19.83 -43.51
C GLY A 259 -3.41 21.13 -43.74
#